data_AF-A0A8J8CGI1-F1
#
_entry.id   AF-A0A8J8CGI1-F1
#
_cell.length_a   1.000
_cell.length_b   1.000
_cell.length_c   1.000
_cell.angle_alpha   90.00
_cell.angle_beta   90.00
_cell.angle_gamma   90.00
#
_symmetry.space_group_name_H-M   'P 1'
#
loop_
_entity.id
_entity.type
_entity.pdbx_description
1 polymer ?
#
loop_
_entity_poly.entity_id
_entity_poly.type
_entity_poly.pdbx_seq_one_letter_code
_entity_poly.pdbx_strand_id
1 'polypeptide(L)' 'MMTFKSRKALFSLLLALFAGGSLAAYSSSEANFMLKTIELLVIQQIGAAIIYLACFAPDLLRPSSSRKESPLKSN' A
#
# COMPACT_ATOMS: atom_id res chain seq x y z
N MET A 1 17.26 -2.46 -6.85
CA MET A 1 17.00 -1.82 -5.54
C MET A 1 16.02 -0.68 -5.77
N MET A 2 14.72 -0.88 -5.49
CA MET A 2 13.70 0.14 -5.78
C MET A 2 13.87 1.35 -4.88
N THR A 3 13.94 2.55 -5.47
CA THR A 3 14.08 3.80 -4.70
C THR A 3 12.82 4.08 -3.88
N PHE A 4 12.96 4.78 -2.76
CA PHE A 4 11.84 5.13 -1.88
C PHE A 4 10.74 5.93 -2.63
N LYS A 5 11.15 6.78 -3.59
CA LYS A 5 10.24 7.49 -4.50
C LYS A 5 9.39 6.54 -5.35
N SER A 6 10.02 5.52 -5.96
CA SER A 6 9.28 4.54 -6.78
C SER A 6 8.29 3.70 -5.97
N ARG A 7 8.59 3.39 -4.70
CA ARG A 7 7.66 2.64 -3.83
C ARG A 7 6.45 3.46 -3.42
N LYS A 8 6.64 4.75 -3.12
CA LYS A 8 5.54 5.68 -2.83
C LYS A 8 4.61 5.87 -4.04
N ALA A 9 5.19 5.94 -5.25
CA ALA A 9 4.43 6.01 -6.49
C ALA A 9 3.62 4.72 -6.73
N LEU A 10 4.24 3.55 -6.56
CA LEU A 10 3.57 2.25 -6.67
C LEU A 10 2.45 2.06 -5.64
N PHE A 11 2.71 2.43 -4.39
CA PHE A 11 1.71 2.43 -3.33
C PHE A 11 0.48 3.26 -3.72
N SER A 12 0.70 4.49 -4.21
CA SER A 12 -0.38 5.39 -4.60
C SER A 12 -1.14 4.86 -5.82
N LEU A 13 -0.44 4.27 -6.80
CA LEU A 13 -1.06 3.66 -7.97
C LEU A 13 -1.94 2.47 -7.60
N LEU A 14 -1.42 1.56 -6.76
CA LEU A 14 -2.14 0.38 -6.29
C LEU A 14 -3.36 0.77 -5.45
N LEU A 15 -3.21 1.77 -4.58
CA LEU A 15 -4.31 2.29 -3.78
C LEU A 15 -5.40 2.93 -4.65
N ALA A 16 -5.02 3.68 -5.69
CA ALA A 16 -5.96 4.31 -6.62
C ALA A 16 -6.71 3.27 -7.46
N LEU A 17 -6.02 2.24 -7.97
CA LEU A 17 -6.66 1.13 -8.69
C LEU A 17 -7.61 0.35 -7.79
N PHE A 18 -7.21 0.11 -6.54
CA PHE A 18 -8.03 -0.58 -5.57
C PHE A 18 -9.29 0.21 -5.22
N ALA A 19 -9.17 1.52 -4.94
CA ALA A 19 -10.30 2.40 -4.67
C ALA A 19 -11.25 2.58 -5.86
N GLY A 20 -10.72 2.70 -7.07
CA GLY A 20 -11.54 2.76 -8.28
C GLY A 20 -12.30 1.45 -8.52
N GLY A 21 -11.63 0.31 -8.36
CA GLY A 21 -12.22 -1.02 -8.55
C GLY A 21 -13.29 -1.35 -7.51
N SER A 22 -13.05 -1.05 -6.23
CA SER A 22 -14.04 -1.27 -5.17
C SER A 22 -15.27 -0.38 -5.33
N LEU A 23 -15.11 0.87 -5.77
CA LEU A 23 -16.24 1.76 -6.06
C LEU A 23 -17.05 1.30 -7.29
N ALA A 24 -16.38 0.80 -8.33
CA ALA A 24 -17.07 0.24 -9.50
C ALA A 24 -17.89 -1.01 -9.15
N ALA A 25 -17.34 -1.90 -8.31
CA ALA A 25 -18.05 -3.07 -7.80
C ALA A 25 -19.20 -2.70 -6.84
N TYR A 26 -19.07 -1.61 -6.09
CA TYR A 26 -20.15 -1.07 -5.26
C TYR A 26 -21.31 -0.55 -6.10
N SER A 27 -21.02 0.20 -7.17
CA SER A 27 -22.02 0.84 -8.03
C SER A 27 -22.89 -0.15 -8.81
N SER A 28 -22.44 -1.39 -9.04
CA SER A 28 -23.19 -2.40 -9.79
C SER A 28 -24.14 -3.23 -8.93
N SER A 29 -24.27 -2.95 -7.62
CA SER A 29 -24.94 -3.85 -6.68
C SER A 29 -26.23 -3.30 -6.10
N GLU A 30 -27.34 -4.03 -6.33
CA GLU A 30 -28.69 -3.70 -5.86
C GLU A 30 -28.98 -4.23 -4.43
N ALA A 31 -28.16 -3.84 -3.44
CA ALA A 31 -28.35 -4.27 -2.05
C ALA A 31 -28.49 -3.08 -1.08
N ASN A 32 -28.90 -3.37 0.16
CA ASN A 32 -29.08 -2.38 1.22
C ASN A 32 -27.86 -1.46 1.36
N PHE A 33 -28.04 -0.18 1.01
CA PHE A 33 -27.00 0.84 0.89
C PHE A 33 -26.11 0.95 2.13
N MET A 34 -26.69 0.94 3.33
CA MET A 34 -25.95 1.08 4.59
C MET A 34 -25.02 -0.11 4.88
N LEU A 35 -25.51 -1.33 4.68
CA LEU A 35 -24.76 -2.55 4.98
C LEU A 35 -23.57 -2.68 4.02
N LYS A 36 -23.80 -2.33 2.74
CA LYS A 36 -22.78 -2.36 1.70
C LYS A 36 -21.75 -1.24 1.85
N THR A 37 -22.16 -0.06 2.32
CA THR A 37 -21.24 1.04 2.61
C THR A 37 -20.27 0.64 3.72
N ILE A 38 -20.77 0.00 4.78
CA ILE A 38 -19.93 -0.51 5.87
C ILE A 38 -18.97 -1.59 5.35
N GLU A 39 -19.46 -2.53 4.55
CA GLU A 39 -18.64 -3.57 3.92
C GLU A 39 -17.54 -2.97 3.04
N LEU A 40 -17.89 -1.99 2.20
CA LEU A 40 -16.95 -1.27 1.35
C LEU A 40 -15.87 -0.57 2.20
N LEU A 41 -16.26 0.09 3.28
CA LEU A 41 -15.35 0.81 4.16
C LEU A 41 -14.38 -0.13 4.87
N VAL A 42 -14.86 -1.31 5.31
CA VAL A 42 -14.02 -2.36 5.89
C VAL A 42 -13.04 -2.92 4.86
N ILE A 43 -13.51 -3.25 3.66
CA ILE A 43 -12.66 -3.74 2.56
C ILE A 43 -11.60 -2.69 2.18
N GLN A 44 -11.97 -1.41 2.15
CA GLN A 44 -11.07 -0.31 1.83
C GLN A 44 -9.94 -0.20 2.85
N GLN A 45 -10.27 -0.29 4.14
CA GLN A 45 -9.30 -0.23 5.25
C GLN A 45 -8.35 -1.43 5.24
N ILE A 46 -8.90 -2.65 5.08
CA ILE A 46 -8.10 -3.88 5.04
C ILE A 46 -7.18 -3.88 3.81
N GLY A 47 -7.71 -3.53 2.64
CA GLY A 47 -6.93 -3.45 1.41
C GLY A 47 -5.81 -2.41 1.48
N ALA A 48 -6.09 -1.23 2.04
CA ALA A 48 -5.07 -0.21 2.26
C ALA A 48 -3.94 -0.70 3.18
N ALA A 49 -4.28 -1.41 4.26
CA ALA A 49 -3.30 -2.00 5.18
C ALA A 49 -2.42 -3.05 4.48
N ILE A 50 -3.02 -3.92 3.66
CA ILE A 50 -2.29 -4.92 2.87
C ILE A 50 -1.35 -4.27 1.86
N ILE A 51 -1.82 -3.26 1.12
CA ILE A 51 -1.00 -2.53 0.13
C ILE A 51 0.15 -1.80 0.83
N TYR A 52 -0.10 -1.23 2.01
CA TYR A 52 0.93 -0.59 2.82
C TYR A 52 2.00 -1.59 3.26
N LEU A 53 1.60 -2.73 3.84
CA LEU A 53 2.52 -3.78 4.24
C LEU A 53 3.30 -4.32 3.04
N ALA A 54 2.66 -4.59 1.90
CA ALA A 54 3.36 -5.07 0.71
C ALA A 54 4.43 -4.08 0.21
N CYS A 55 4.17 -2.77 0.30
CA CYS A 55 5.10 -1.74 -0.18
C CYS A 55 6.20 -1.36 0.84
N PHE A 56 5.90 -1.40 2.14
CA PHE A 56 6.76 -0.84 3.19
C PHE A 56 7.20 -1.86 4.27
N ALA A 57 6.58 -3.03 4.41
CA ALA A 57 7.05 -4.09 5.32
C ALA A 57 8.51 -4.51 5.09
N PRO A 58 9.04 -4.63 3.85
CA PRO A 58 10.45 -4.95 3.67
C PRO A 58 11.40 -3.83 4.13
N ASP A 59 10.93 -2.58 4.28
CA ASP A 59 11.71 -1.50 4.89
C ASP A 59 11.65 -1.53 6.42
N LEU A 60 10.51 -1.92 7.00
CA LEU A 60 10.31 -2.11 8.45
C LEU A 60 11.09 -3.30 9.02
N LEU A 61 11.21 -4.38 8.26
CA LEU A 61 11.95 -5.60 8.64
C LEU A 61 13.45 -5.48 8.40
N ARG A 62 13.93 -4.39 7.80
CA ARG A 62 15.37 -4.15 7.64
C ARG A 62 15.90 -3.60 8.97
N PRO A 63 16.59 -4.41 9.81
CA PRO A 63 17.21 -3.87 11.01
C PRO A 63 18.16 -2.73 10.61
N SER A 64 18.17 -1.67 11.40
CA SER A 64 19.03 -0.49 11.28
C SER A 64 20.55 -0.77 11.23
N SER A 65 20.97 -2.03 11.21
CA SER A 65 22.36 -2.50 11.20
C SER A 65 23.08 -2.33 9.86
N SER A 66 22.36 -2.13 8.74
CA SER A 66 22.99 -1.96 7.42
C SER A 66 23.16 -0.49 7.01
N ARG A 67 23.36 0.42 7.98
CA ARG A 67 23.83 1.81 7.76
C ARG A 67 25.30 1.96 8.17
N LYS A 68 26.15 0.97 7.85
CA LYS A 68 27.62 1.08 7.94
C LYS A 68 28.32 0.20 6.90
N GLU A 69 28.08 0.46 5.62
CA GLU A 69 29.03 0.07 4.57
C GLU A 69 29.09 1.18 3.52
N SER A 70 29.70 2.32 3.90
CA SER A 70 30.50 3.06 2.92
C SER A 70 31.94 2.61 3.14
N PRO A 71 32.56 1.93 2.16
CA PRO A 71 33.96 1.55 2.28
C PRO A 71 34.80 2.82 2.32
N LEU A 72 35.81 2.78 3.20
CA LEU A 72 37.01 3.59 3.18
C LEU A 72 37.36 4.01 1.73
N LYS A 73 37.28 5.29 1.41
CA LYS A 73 38.03 5.86 0.29
C LYS A 73 39.14 6.73 0.86
N SER A 74 40.28 6.09 1.03
CA SER A 74 41.59 6.73 1.14
C SER A 74 41.80 7.63 -0.09
N ASN A 75 42.03 8.92 0.15
CA ASN A 75 43.02 9.78 -0.50
C ASN A 75 43.15 11.05 0.33
#